data_AF-A0A6N9UY22-F1
#
_entry.id   AF-A0A6N9UY22-F1
#
_cell.length_a   1.000
_cell.length_b   1.000
_cell.length_c   1.000
_cell.angle_alpha   90.00
_cell.angle_beta   90.00
_cell.angle_gamma   90.00
#
_symmetry.space_group_name_H-M   'P 1'
#
loop_
_entity.id
_entity.type
_entity.pdbx_description
1 polymer ?
#
loop_
_entity_poly.entity_id
_entity_poly.type
_entity_poly.pdbx_seq_one_letter_code
_entity_poly.pdbx_strand_id
1 'polypeptide(L)'
;MPKGYSVRSYLAGATAARVGDEMSGPALLLAGLAVTGSATGASSLLAGITVAAAVGGPVLGALLDRAVRPGRLLACALALYAAGLAAILAGLGRLPTAWTVLLAVLTGLLGPALSGGWTAQLPRVAAAPRLPRANALDAMTFGAAALAGPAL
;
A
#
# COMPACT_ATOMS: atom_id res chain seq x y z
N MET A 1 -26.74 9.38 -14.78
CA MET A 1 -25.32 8.97 -14.90
C MET A 1 -24.75 8.95 -13.49
N PRO A 2 -24.28 7.81 -12.95
CA PRO A 2 -23.80 7.80 -11.57
C PRO A 2 -22.52 8.63 -11.52
N LYS A 3 -22.41 9.54 -10.54
CA LYS A 3 -21.24 10.40 -10.31
C LYS A 3 -20.01 9.51 -10.09
N GLY A 4 -19.27 9.24 -11.17
CA GLY A 4 -17.95 8.61 -11.10
C GLY A 4 -17.01 9.52 -10.32
N TYR A 5 -16.15 8.94 -9.48
CA TYR A 5 -15.13 9.68 -8.75
C TYR A 5 -14.35 10.59 -9.70
N SER A 6 -14.07 11.82 -9.28
CA SER A 6 -13.30 12.74 -10.12
C SER A 6 -11.88 12.19 -10.29
N VAL A 7 -11.31 12.34 -11.49
CA VAL A 7 -9.90 11.98 -11.77
C VAL A 7 -8.95 12.65 -10.77
N ARG A 8 -9.28 13.86 -10.28
CA ARG A 8 -8.49 14.56 -9.25
C ARG A 8 -8.49 13.83 -7.92
N SER A 9 -9.67 13.42 -7.45
CA SER A 9 -9.81 12.66 -6.20
C SER A 9 -9.12 11.30 -6.29
N TYR A 10 -9.21 10.65 -7.44
CA TYR A 10 -8.46 9.43 -7.73
C TYR A 10 -6.94 9.66 -7.63
N LEU A 11 -6.41 10.66 -8.34
CA LEU A 11 -4.97 10.94 -8.34
C LEU A 11 -4.46 11.31 -6.95
N ALA A 12 -5.19 12.14 -6.21
CA ALA A 12 -4.80 12.50 -4.85
C ALA A 12 -4.75 11.27 -3.92
N GLY A 13 -5.77 10.41 -3.97
CA GLY A 13 -5.80 9.19 -3.17
C GLY A 13 -4.73 8.19 -3.56
N ALA A 14 -4.52 7.99 -4.86
CA ALA A 14 -3.53 7.06 -5.37
C ALA A 14 -2.10 7.54 -5.08
N THR A 15 -1.81 8.83 -5.24
CA THR A 15 -0.51 9.41 -4.84
C THR A 15 -0.29 9.25 -3.34
N ALA A 16 -1.27 9.59 -2.50
CA ALA A 16 -1.12 9.47 -1.05
C ALA A 16 -0.87 8.02 -0.60
N ALA A 17 -1.60 7.06 -1.20
CA ALA A 17 -1.40 5.64 -0.93
C ALA A 17 0.01 5.18 -1.34
N ARG A 18 0.45 5.52 -2.56
CA ARG A 18 1.78 5.14 -3.07
C ARG A 18 2.92 5.80 -2.29
N VAL A 19 2.78 7.06 -1.89
CA VAL A 19 3.76 7.74 -1.03
C VAL A 19 3.89 7.01 0.31
N GLY A 20 2.77 6.64 0.93
CA GLY A 20 2.77 5.87 2.16
C GLY A 20 3.42 4.49 2.01
N ASP A 21 3.20 3.83 0.87
CA ASP A 21 3.83 2.54 0.53
C ASP A 21 5.36 2.68 0.45
N GLU A 22 5.84 3.60 -0.38
CA GLU A 22 7.27 3.89 -0.59
C GLU A 22 7.99 4.36 0.69
N MET A 23 7.30 5.12 1.55
CA MET A 23 7.80 5.56 2.85
C MET A 23 7.89 4.40 3.86
N SER A 24 6.90 3.49 3.86
CA SER A 24 6.74 2.50 4.92
C SER A 24 7.89 1.48 5.01
N GLY A 25 8.45 1.06 3.87
CA GLY A 25 9.52 0.08 3.82
C GLY A 25 10.80 0.53 4.55
N PRO A 26 11.45 1.63 4.11
CA PRO A 26 12.60 2.20 4.79
C PRO A 26 12.32 2.59 6.25
N ALA A 27 11.16 3.18 6.53
CA ALA A 27 10.79 3.59 7.88
C ALA A 27 10.71 2.39 8.84
N LEU A 28 10.11 1.28 8.42
CA LEU A 28 10.04 0.06 9.24
C LEU A 28 11.41 -0.57 9.46
N LEU A 29 12.26 -0.60 8.43
CA LEU A 29 13.62 -1.12 8.54
C LEU A 29 14.42 -0.30 9.57
N LEU A 30 14.38 1.03 9.44
CA LEU A 30 15.10 1.95 10.34
C LEU A 30 14.52 1.90 11.77
N ALA A 31 13.20 1.93 11.93
CA ALA A 31 12.56 1.84 13.23
C ALA A 31 12.84 0.49 13.92
N GLY A 32 12.74 -0.60 13.17
CA GLY A 32 13.07 -1.95 13.67
C GLY A 32 14.51 -2.03 14.15
N LEU A 33 15.46 -1.51 13.35
CA LEU A 33 16.87 -1.49 13.72
C LEU A 33 17.11 -0.59 14.95
N ALA A 34 16.55 0.61 14.98
CA ALA A 34 16.74 1.58 16.06
C ALA A 34 16.18 1.08 17.39
N VAL A 35 15.01 0.43 17.38
CA VAL A 35 14.34 -0.03 18.62
C VAL A 35 14.91 -1.36 19.12
N THR A 36 15.26 -2.28 18.21
CA THR A 36 15.67 -3.65 18.60
C THR A 36 17.17 -3.88 18.57
N GLY A 37 17.95 -3.02 17.92
CA GLY A 37 19.37 -3.23 17.66
C GLY A 37 19.69 -4.39 16.71
N SER A 38 18.67 -5.05 16.13
CA SER A 38 18.84 -6.26 15.33
C SER A 38 18.62 -6.01 13.84
N ALA A 39 19.71 -6.02 13.06
CA ALA A 39 19.64 -5.93 11.61
C ALA A 39 18.84 -7.08 10.98
N THR A 40 18.99 -8.30 11.53
CA THR A 40 18.26 -9.48 11.06
C THR A 40 16.75 -9.34 11.32
N GLY A 41 16.36 -8.89 12.51
CA GLY A 41 14.95 -8.67 12.85
C GLY A 41 14.31 -7.61 11.96
N ALA A 42 14.99 -6.47 11.79
CA ALA A 42 14.52 -5.38 10.94
C ALA A 42 14.40 -5.79 9.46
N SER A 43 15.39 -6.52 8.95
CA SER A 43 15.37 -7.04 7.57
C SER A 43 14.28 -8.10 7.37
N SER A 44 13.99 -8.90 8.39
CA SER A 44 12.93 -9.91 8.37
C SER A 44 11.53 -9.28 8.30
N LEU A 45 11.31 -8.15 8.99
CA LEU A 45 10.06 -7.39 8.91
C LEU A 45 9.84 -6.87 7.49
N LEU A 46 10.85 -6.23 6.92
CA LEU A 46 10.81 -5.71 5.55
C LEU A 46 10.56 -6.83 4.54
N ALA A 47 11.33 -7.93 4.64
CA ALA A 47 11.17 -9.09 3.76
C ALA A 47 9.77 -9.71 3.88
N GLY A 48 9.23 -9.80 5.10
CA GLY A 48 7.88 -10.32 5.36
C GLY A 48 6.80 -9.51 4.64
N ILE A 49 6.85 -8.18 4.72
CA ILE A 49 5.90 -7.30 4.01
C ILE A 49 6.04 -7.47 2.50
N THR A 50 7.27 -7.42 1.98
CA THR A 50 7.53 -7.47 0.53
C THR A 50 7.10 -8.79 -0.09
N VAL A 51 7.45 -9.93 0.53
CA VAL A 51 7.07 -11.26 0.02
C VAL A 51 5.56 -11.46 0.10
N ALA A 52 4.93 -11.02 1.20
CA ALA A 52 3.49 -11.11 1.35
C ALA A 52 2.74 -10.29 0.28
N ALA A 53 3.26 -9.12 -0.10
CA ALA A 53 2.64 -8.30 -1.15
C ALA A 53 2.55 -9.03 -2.49
N ALA A 54 3.52 -9.87 -2.85
CA ALA A 54 3.47 -10.69 -4.06
C ALA A 54 2.27 -11.66 -4.05
N VAL A 55 1.93 -12.22 -2.89
CA VAL A 55 0.77 -13.13 -2.72
C VAL A 55 -0.53 -12.36 -2.58
N GLY A 56 -0.49 -11.18 -1.93
CA GLY A 56 -1.64 -10.29 -1.78
C GLY A 56 -2.24 -9.85 -3.11
N GLY A 57 -1.43 -9.77 -4.18
CA GLY A 57 -1.83 -9.22 -5.47
C GLY A 57 -2.97 -10.01 -6.12
N PRO A 58 -2.78 -11.32 -6.38
CA PRO A 58 -3.83 -12.19 -6.90
C PRO A 58 -5.10 -12.23 -6.03
N VAL A 59 -4.93 -12.27 -4.70
CA VAL A 59 -6.06 -12.34 -3.76
C VAL A 59 -6.89 -11.06 -3.81
N LEU A 60 -6.23 -9.90 -3.68
CA LEU A 60 -6.88 -8.61 -3.71
C LEU A 60 -7.48 -8.30 -5.07
N GLY A 61 -6.79 -8.67 -6.16
CA GLY A 61 -7.30 -8.55 -7.53
C GLY A 61 -8.62 -9.30 -7.69
N ALA A 62 -8.67 -10.57 -7.28
CA ALA A 62 -9.89 -11.38 -7.34
C ALA A 62 -11.04 -10.79 -6.48
N LEU A 63 -10.72 -10.20 -5.33
CA LEU A 63 -11.71 -9.52 -4.49
C LEU A 63 -12.22 -8.22 -5.14
N LEU A 64 -11.35 -7.43 -5.76
CA LEU A 64 -11.70 -6.19 -6.46
C LEU A 64 -12.54 -6.45 -7.72
N ASP A 65 -12.27 -7.55 -8.43
CA ASP A 65 -13.04 -7.96 -9.61
C ASP A 65 -14.49 -8.33 -9.26
N ARG A 66 -14.68 -8.91 -8.06
CA ARG A 66 -16.01 -9.30 -7.54
C ARG A 66 -16.73 -8.16 -6.82
N ALA A 67 -16.04 -7.07 -6.48
CA ALA A 67 -16.60 -6.01 -5.65
C ALA A 67 -17.56 -5.11 -6.43
N VAL A 68 -18.80 -4.97 -5.93
CA VAL A 68 -19.78 -3.99 -6.44
C VAL A 68 -19.31 -2.54 -6.20
N ARG A 69 -18.55 -2.31 -5.13
CA ARG A 69 -18.03 -0.98 -4.73
C ARG A 69 -16.53 -1.06 -4.39
N PRO A 70 -15.65 -1.17 -5.40
CA PRO A 70 -14.22 -1.40 -5.20
C PRO A 70 -13.52 -0.30 -4.39
N GLY A 71 -13.98 0.96 -4.48
CA GLY A 71 -13.43 2.07 -3.69
C GLY A 71 -13.57 1.88 -2.17
N ARG A 72 -14.65 1.24 -1.69
CA ARG A 72 -14.79 0.90 -0.26
C ARG A 72 -13.79 -0.16 0.17
N LEU A 73 -13.59 -1.16 -0.68
CA LEU A 73 -12.62 -2.23 -0.42
C LEU A 73 -11.20 -1.67 -0.33
N LEU A 74 -10.81 -0.79 -1.26
CA LEU A 74 -9.52 -0.09 -1.21
C LEU A 74 -9.37 0.74 0.05
N ALA A 75 -10.39 1.51 0.43
CA ALA A 75 -10.36 2.31 1.65
C ALA A 75 -10.17 1.43 2.91
N CYS A 76 -10.87 0.30 2.99
CA CYS A 76 -10.70 -0.66 4.07
C CYS A 76 -9.30 -1.28 4.08
N ALA A 77 -8.78 -1.69 2.92
CA ALA A 77 -7.45 -2.26 2.80
C ALA A 77 -6.36 -1.26 3.21
N LEU A 78 -6.49 0.01 2.83
CA LEU A 78 -5.60 1.09 3.24
C LEU A 78 -5.65 1.31 4.76
N ALA A 79 -6.84 1.37 5.34
CA ALA A 79 -7.00 1.54 6.79
C ALA A 79 -6.40 0.36 7.57
N LEU A 80 -6.60 -0.86 7.09
CA LEU A 80 -6.02 -2.07 7.68
C LEU A 80 -4.50 -2.12 7.53
N TYR A 81 -3.97 -1.70 6.37
CA TYR A 81 -2.53 -1.60 6.16
C TYR A 81 -1.90 -0.60 7.14
N ALA A 82 -2.46 0.61 7.24
CA ALA A 82 -2.01 1.63 8.18
C ALA A 82 -2.09 1.16 9.65
N ALA A 83 -3.19 0.49 10.03
CA ALA A 83 -3.35 -0.09 11.36
C ALA A 83 -2.31 -1.21 11.63
N GLY A 84 -2.02 -2.03 10.62
CA GLY A 84 -0.99 -3.07 10.69
C GLY A 84 0.40 -2.49 10.93
N LEU A 85 0.77 -1.45 10.18
CA LEU A 85 2.02 -0.71 10.40
C LEU A 85 2.10 -0.14 11.81
N ALA A 86 1.03 0.50 12.30
CA ALA A 86 0.98 1.04 13.65
C ALA A 86 1.12 -0.06 14.72
N ALA A 87 0.50 -1.23 14.51
CA ALA A 87 0.61 -2.37 15.40
C ALA A 87 2.03 -2.96 15.43
N ILE A 88 2.70 -3.03 14.27
CA ILE A 88 4.11 -3.46 14.20
C ILE A 88 4.98 -2.50 15.02
N LEU A 89 4.85 -1.19 14.78
CA LEU A 89 5.60 -0.16 15.52
C LEU A 89 5.36 -0.23 17.03
N ALA A 90 4.09 -0.38 17.45
CA ALA A 90 3.74 -0.50 18.87
C ALA A 90 4.28 -1.80 19.50
N GLY A 91 4.46 -2.85 18.69
CA GLY A 91 5.01 -4.14 19.11
C GLY A 91 6.54 -4.23 19.13
N LEU A 92 7.25 -3.32 18.43
CA LEU A 92 8.71 -3.33 18.40
C LEU A 92 9.30 -3.20 19.81
N GLY A 93 10.22 -4.10 20.16
CA GLY A 93 10.88 -4.15 21.48
C GLY A 93 9.99 -4.63 22.62
N ARG A 94 8.68 -4.86 22.39
CA ARG A 94 7.72 -5.34 23.39
C ARG A 94 7.26 -6.77 23.14
N LEU A 95 7.07 -7.12 21.88
CA LEU A 95 6.64 -8.45 21.45
C LEU A 95 7.83 -9.27 20.96
N PRO A 96 7.76 -10.62 21.05
CA PRO A 96 8.73 -11.49 20.41
C PRO A 96 8.80 -11.22 18.90
N THR A 97 10.00 -11.29 18.33
CA THR A 97 10.26 -10.98 16.90
C THR A 97 9.39 -11.79 15.95
N ALA A 98 9.08 -13.04 16.28
CA ALA A 98 8.21 -13.89 15.46
C ALA A 98 6.81 -13.27 15.28
N TRP A 99 6.25 -12.67 16.34
CA TRP A 99 4.93 -12.04 16.28
C TRP A 99 4.93 -10.75 15.47
N THR A 100 5.98 -9.93 15.60
CA THR A 100 6.11 -8.70 14.80
C THR A 100 6.31 -9.02 13.32
N VAL A 101 7.07 -10.07 12.99
CA VAL A 101 7.22 -10.56 11.61
C VAL A 101 5.90 -11.13 11.07
N LEU A 102 5.13 -11.88 11.88
CA LEU A 102 3.82 -12.34 11.45
C LEU A 102 2.88 -11.17 11.14
N LEU A 103 2.84 -10.15 12.00
CA LEU A 103 2.07 -8.93 11.73
C LEU A 103 2.54 -8.23 10.45
N ALA A 104 3.84 -8.18 10.21
CA ALA A 104 4.42 -7.64 8.98
C ALA A 104 3.93 -8.41 7.74
N VAL A 105 3.97 -9.73 7.77
CA VAL A 105 3.43 -10.58 6.68
C VAL A 105 1.94 -10.31 6.45
N LEU A 106 1.12 -10.31 7.51
CA LEU A 106 -0.33 -10.06 7.39
C LEU A 106 -0.63 -8.67 6.83
N THR A 107 0.15 -7.67 7.26
CA THR A 107 0.04 -6.29 6.75
C THR A 107 0.44 -6.23 5.27
N GLY A 108 1.53 -6.89 4.89
CA GLY A 108 2.03 -6.93 3.52
C GLY A 108 1.07 -7.54 2.51
N LEU A 109 0.20 -8.47 2.92
CA LEU A 109 -0.87 -9.01 2.05
C LEU A 109 -1.81 -7.91 1.50
N LEU A 110 -1.91 -6.77 2.19
CA LEU A 110 -2.71 -5.62 1.77
C LEU A 110 -1.91 -4.63 0.91
N GLY A 111 -0.59 -4.79 0.80
CA GLY A 111 0.33 -3.94 0.02
C GLY A 111 -0.15 -3.61 -1.41
N PRO A 112 -0.67 -4.59 -2.18
CA PRO A 112 -1.19 -4.35 -3.52
C PRO A 112 -2.36 -3.38 -3.60
N ALA A 113 -3.04 -3.09 -2.48
CA ALA A 113 -4.10 -2.08 -2.42
C ALA A 113 -3.57 -0.65 -2.54
N LEU A 114 -2.29 -0.43 -2.21
CA LEU A 114 -1.67 0.90 -2.25
C LEU A 114 -1.27 1.31 -3.68
N SER A 115 -1.05 0.33 -4.56
CA SER A 115 -0.57 0.54 -5.92
C SER A 115 -1.54 0.00 -6.99
N GLY A 116 -1.40 -1.27 -7.36
CA GLY A 116 -2.14 -1.90 -8.47
C GLY A 116 -3.66 -1.87 -8.27
N GLY A 117 -4.13 -1.94 -7.01
CA GLY A 117 -5.54 -1.82 -6.67
C GLY A 117 -6.18 -0.50 -7.12
N TRP A 118 -5.43 0.61 -7.07
CA TRP A 118 -5.85 1.91 -7.59
C TRP A 118 -5.84 1.93 -9.12
N THR A 119 -4.75 1.51 -9.77
CA THR A 119 -4.65 1.49 -11.24
C THR A 119 -5.77 0.68 -11.89
N ALA A 120 -6.21 -0.42 -11.25
CA ALA A 120 -7.35 -1.22 -11.71
C ALA A 120 -8.69 -0.44 -11.72
N GLN A 121 -8.80 0.67 -10.99
CA GLN A 121 -9.98 1.54 -10.98
C GLN A 121 -9.95 2.62 -12.06
N LEU A 122 -8.83 2.80 -12.75
CA LEU A 122 -8.66 3.86 -13.74
C LEU A 122 -9.74 3.87 -14.85
N PRO A 123 -10.16 2.71 -15.40
CA PRO A 123 -11.26 2.65 -16.37
C PRO A 123 -12.62 3.09 -15.81
N ARG A 124 -12.80 3.08 -14.48
CA ARG A 124 -14.05 3.50 -13.81
C ARG A 124 -14.11 5.01 -13.57
N VAL A 125 -12.98 5.72 -13.64
CA VAL A 125 -12.89 7.17 -13.35
C VAL A 125 -12.58 8.04 -14.58
N ALA A 126 -12.13 7.43 -15.67
CA ALA A 126 -11.82 8.13 -16.92
C ALA A 126 -12.56 7.51 -18.12
N ALA A 127 -13.17 8.36 -18.96
CA ALA A 127 -13.81 7.94 -20.19
C ALA A 127 -12.78 7.41 -21.21
N ALA A 128 -13.18 6.47 -22.07
CA ALA A 128 -12.29 5.79 -23.02
C ALA A 128 -11.35 6.72 -23.82
N PRO A 129 -11.80 7.86 -24.40
CA PRO A 129 -10.91 8.76 -25.14
C PRO A 129 -9.84 9.44 -24.27
N ARG A 130 -10.06 9.54 -22.96
CA ARG A 130 -9.15 10.18 -21.99
C ARG A 130 -8.29 9.17 -21.24
N LEU A 131 -8.49 7.86 -21.45
CA LEU A 131 -7.72 6.81 -20.77
C LEU A 131 -6.21 6.90 -20.99
N PRO A 132 -5.68 7.19 -22.19
CA PRO A 132 -4.23 7.31 -22.36
C PRO A 132 -3.64 8.42 -21.48
N ARG A 133 -4.31 9.57 -21.41
CA ARG A 133 -3.90 10.68 -20.54
C ARG A 133 -4.04 10.31 -19.06
N ALA A 134 -5.12 9.64 -18.68
CA ALA A 134 -5.34 9.20 -17.30
C ALA A 134 -4.26 8.19 -16.86
N ASN A 135 -3.83 7.29 -17.75
CA ASN A 135 -2.73 6.34 -17.47
C ASN A 135 -1.40 7.07 -17.29
N ALA A 136 -1.10 8.05 -18.14
CA ALA A 136 0.11 8.87 -17.97
C ALA A 136 0.11 9.62 -16.63
N LEU A 137 -1.04 10.20 -16.23
CA LEU A 137 -1.17 10.85 -14.92
C LEU A 137 -1.04 9.85 -13.77
N ASP A 138 -1.63 8.66 -13.88
CA ASP A 138 -1.49 7.59 -12.88
C ASP A 138 -0.04 7.13 -12.73
N ALA A 139 0.67 6.91 -13.84
CA ALA A 139 2.07 6.53 -13.84
C ALA A 139 2.96 7.59 -13.15
N MET A 140 2.71 8.88 -13.38
CA MET A 140 3.46 9.95 -12.72
C MET A 140 3.34 9.94 -11.19
N THR A 141 2.24 9.42 -10.64
CA THR A 141 2.10 9.33 -9.18
C THR A 141 3.07 8.32 -8.55
N PHE A 142 3.49 7.27 -9.27
CA PHE A 142 4.53 6.35 -8.80
C PHE A 142 5.87 7.08 -8.72
N GLY A 143 6.21 7.88 -9.74
CA GLY A 143 7.43 8.69 -9.72
C GLY A 143 7.42 9.72 -8.58
N ALA A 144 6.29 10.41 -8.38
CA ALA A 144 6.14 11.34 -7.27
C ALA A 144 6.27 10.64 -5.91
N ALA A 145 5.67 9.45 -5.78
CA ALA A 145 5.75 8.64 -4.56
C ALA A 145 7.17 8.13 -4.28
N ALA A 146 7.89 7.63 -5.27
CA ALA A 146 9.25 7.13 -5.12
C ALA A 146 10.24 8.24 -4.70
N LEU A 147 9.97 9.50 -5.07
CA LEU A 147 10.77 10.64 -4.66
C LEU A 147 10.38 11.17 -3.27
N ALA A 148 9.08 11.31 -3.01
CA ALA A 148 8.58 11.91 -1.77
C ALA A 148 8.59 10.92 -0.60
N GLY A 149 8.30 9.64 -0.84
CA GLY A 149 8.14 8.61 0.18
C GLY A 149 9.38 8.45 1.06
N PRO A 150 10.56 8.14 0.51
CA PRO A 150 11.78 7.99 1.31
C PRO A 150 12.29 9.30 1.96
N ALA A 151 11.83 10.46 1.50
CA ALA A 151 12.22 11.77 2.03
C ALA A 151 11.38 12.21 3.24
N LEU A 152 10.22 11.56 3.46
CA LEU A 152 9.30 11.80 4.58
C LEU A 152 9.58 10.83 5.73
#